data_AF-A0A1I6GYI1-F1
#
_entry.id   AF-A0A1I6GYI1-F1
#
_cell.length_a   1.000
_cell.length_b   1.000
_cell.length_c   1.000
_cell.angle_alpha   90.00
_cell.angle_beta   90.00
_cell.angle_gamma   90.00
#
_symmetry.space_group_name_H-M   'P 1'
#
loop_
_entity.id
_entity.type
_entity.pdbx_description
1 polymer ?
#
loop_
_entity_poly.entity_id
_entity_poly.type
_entity_poly.pdbx_seq_one_letter_code
_entity_poly.pdbx_strand_id
1 'polypeptide(L)'
;MIRTFTMISLLCGLTGTALSAETFSADVWADNWFEMRINGTQVAEDSVPITTERSFNAESFDFEAVRPFVIGIVAKDFKENDSGLEYIGTRRQQMGDGGLIAQIKDAAGNPVVVSSADWQCLTIHTAPVNKSCESESNPVAGEGACAFEAMDEPEGWDTAGFNASDWPQANKFSERAVSPKDGYDRINWDKDAALIWGPDLEQSNTVLCRITVE
;
A
#
# COMPACT_ATOMS: atom_id res chain seq x y z
N MET A 1 38.89 -13.07 -64.41
CA MET A 1 39.10 -12.41 -63.11
C MET A 1 37.76 -12.29 -62.42
N ILE A 2 37.42 -13.22 -61.53
CA ILE A 2 36.19 -13.17 -60.72
C ILE A 2 36.67 -13.10 -59.28
N ARG A 3 36.40 -11.97 -58.62
CA ARG A 3 36.76 -11.72 -57.22
C ARG A 3 35.57 -12.11 -56.34
N THR A 4 35.72 -13.21 -55.62
CA THR A 4 34.77 -13.65 -54.60
C THR A 4 34.99 -12.81 -53.35
N PHE A 5 34.00 -12.01 -52.95
CA PHE A 5 33.99 -11.29 -51.67
C PHE A 5 33.36 -12.20 -50.61
N THR A 6 34.14 -12.61 -49.63
CA THR A 6 33.66 -13.34 -48.44
C THR A 6 33.11 -12.32 -47.45
N MET A 7 31.78 -12.35 -47.24
CA MET A 7 31.10 -11.53 -46.24
C MET A 7 31.21 -12.26 -44.88
N ILE A 8 31.99 -11.70 -43.97
CA ILE A 8 32.07 -12.17 -42.58
C ILE A 8 30.97 -11.44 -41.81
N SER A 9 29.87 -12.16 -41.52
CA SER A 9 28.84 -11.67 -40.59
C SER A 9 29.35 -11.82 -39.16
N LEU A 10 29.68 -10.70 -38.53
CA LEU A 10 30.01 -10.62 -37.12
C LEU A 10 28.69 -10.67 -36.32
N LEU A 11 28.32 -11.84 -35.80
CA LEU A 11 27.23 -11.93 -34.82
C LEU A 11 27.72 -11.33 -33.49
N CYS A 12 27.33 -10.09 -33.22
CA CYS A 12 27.43 -9.49 -31.89
C CYS A 12 26.32 -10.11 -31.03
N GLY A 13 26.65 -11.12 -30.23
CA GLY A 13 25.74 -11.71 -29.26
C GLY A 13 25.44 -10.70 -28.16
N LEU A 14 24.23 -10.14 -28.15
CA LEU A 14 23.67 -9.48 -26.99
C LEU A 14 23.49 -10.54 -25.90
N THR A 15 24.43 -10.62 -24.96
CA THR A 15 24.24 -11.37 -23.72
C THR A 15 23.22 -10.62 -22.88
N GLY A 16 21.94 -10.90 -23.06
CA GLY A 16 20.92 -10.51 -22.11
C GLY A 16 21.23 -11.19 -20.78
N THR A 17 21.47 -10.41 -19.72
CA THR A 17 21.50 -10.94 -18.36
C THR A 17 20.16 -11.62 -18.10
N ALA A 18 20.18 -12.93 -17.85
CA ALA A 18 18.98 -13.63 -17.43
C ALA A 18 18.51 -12.98 -16.12
N LEU A 19 17.31 -12.40 -16.14
CA LEU A 19 16.68 -11.91 -14.94
C LEU A 19 16.37 -13.11 -14.04
N SER A 20 16.95 -13.14 -12.84
CA SER A 20 16.73 -14.19 -11.85
C SER A 20 15.79 -13.66 -10.78
N ALA A 21 14.96 -14.54 -10.24
CA ALA A 21 14.22 -14.22 -9.02
C ALA A 21 15.21 -14.05 -7.86
N GLU A 22 14.94 -13.07 -7.01
CA GLU A 22 15.61 -12.80 -5.75
C GLU A 22 14.61 -13.02 -4.61
N THR A 23 15.10 -13.47 -3.46
CA THR A 23 14.31 -13.55 -2.23
C THR A 23 14.33 -12.19 -1.52
N PHE A 24 13.15 -11.73 -1.15
CA PHE A 24 12.91 -10.53 -0.37
C PHE A 24 12.17 -10.88 0.91
N SER A 25 12.37 -10.05 1.94
CA SER A 25 11.51 -10.03 3.13
C SER A 25 10.81 -8.69 3.21
N ALA A 26 9.58 -8.69 3.71
CA ALA A 26 8.81 -7.48 4.00
C ALA A 26 8.37 -7.46 5.45
N ASP A 27 8.42 -6.29 6.08
CA ASP A 27 7.70 -6.00 7.32
C ASP A 27 6.64 -4.94 7.01
N VAL A 28 5.41 -5.14 7.46
CA VAL A 28 4.29 -4.21 7.26
C VAL A 28 3.52 -4.05 8.56
N TRP A 29 3.18 -2.81 8.93
CA TRP A 29 2.17 -2.50 9.94
C TRP A 29 1.11 -1.64 9.29
N ALA A 30 -0.16 -1.94 9.54
CA ALA A 30 -1.30 -1.22 8.99
C ALA A 30 -2.27 -0.79 10.09
N ASP A 31 -2.93 0.33 9.85
CA ASP A 31 -4.07 0.82 10.60
C ASP A 31 -5.31 0.64 9.70
N ASN A 32 -6.02 -0.49 9.69
CA ASN A 32 -5.89 -1.71 10.50
C ASN A 32 -5.51 -2.97 9.70
N TRP A 33 -5.61 -2.92 8.37
CA TRP A 33 -5.48 -4.09 7.52
C TRP A 33 -4.75 -3.75 6.23
N PHE A 34 -4.01 -4.72 5.70
CA PHE A 34 -3.41 -4.60 4.40
C PHE A 34 -3.51 -5.88 3.56
N GLU A 35 -3.35 -5.70 2.25
CA GLU A 35 -3.00 -6.74 1.30
C GLU A 35 -1.84 -6.24 0.45
N MET A 36 -0.78 -7.05 0.32
CA MET A 36 0.38 -6.74 -0.51
C MET A 36 0.45 -7.66 -1.72
N ARG A 37 0.65 -7.04 -2.89
CA ARG A 37 0.75 -7.68 -4.20
C ARG A 37 2.07 -7.32 -4.86
N ILE A 38 2.63 -8.28 -5.60
CA ILE A 38 3.78 -8.10 -6.48
C ILE A 38 3.32 -8.34 -7.91
N ASN A 39 3.43 -7.33 -8.77
CA ASN A 39 2.99 -7.38 -10.17
C ASN A 39 1.58 -7.98 -10.35
N GLY A 40 0.60 -7.54 -9.53
CA GLY A 40 -0.78 -8.06 -9.60
C GLY A 40 -1.04 -9.36 -8.85
N THR A 41 -0.02 -10.01 -8.28
CA THR A 41 -0.19 -11.27 -7.53
C THR A 41 -0.09 -11.02 -6.03
N GLN A 42 -1.14 -11.37 -5.29
CA GLN A 42 -1.13 -11.29 -3.83
C GLN A 42 -0.04 -12.20 -3.25
N VAL A 43 0.81 -11.62 -2.39
CA VAL A 43 1.88 -12.33 -1.68
C VAL A 43 1.64 -12.39 -0.18
N ALA A 44 0.87 -11.44 0.37
CA ALA A 44 0.50 -11.42 1.78
C ALA A 44 -0.77 -10.60 2.03
N GLU A 45 -1.39 -10.84 3.17
CA GLU A 45 -2.46 -10.03 3.78
C GLU A 45 -2.31 -10.10 5.30
N ASP A 46 -2.95 -9.16 6.01
CA ASP A 46 -3.01 -9.21 7.47
C ASP A 46 -3.66 -10.52 7.95
N SER A 47 -3.06 -11.15 8.96
CA SER A 47 -3.57 -12.42 9.49
C SER A 47 -4.89 -12.30 10.24
N VAL A 48 -5.26 -11.07 10.65
CA VAL A 48 -6.54 -10.79 11.29
C VAL A 48 -7.50 -10.19 10.26
N PRO A 49 -8.74 -10.70 10.14
CA PRO A 49 -9.71 -10.19 9.18
C PRO A 49 -10.01 -8.71 9.39
N ILE A 50 -10.18 -7.97 8.30
CA ILE A 50 -10.58 -6.55 8.30
C ILE A 50 -11.82 -6.27 9.15
N THR A 51 -12.72 -7.25 9.33
CA THR A 51 -13.93 -7.10 10.18
C THR A 51 -13.63 -7.13 11.69
N THR A 52 -12.36 -7.17 12.09
CA THR A 52 -11.94 -7.19 13.48
C THR A 52 -11.58 -5.79 13.93
N GLU A 53 -12.36 -5.27 14.87
CA GLU A 53 -12.05 -4.00 15.52
C GLU A 53 -10.64 -3.99 16.14
N ARG A 54 -9.94 -2.87 16.01
CA ARG A 54 -8.63 -2.63 16.65
C ARG A 54 -7.59 -3.71 16.31
N SER A 55 -7.58 -4.17 15.06
CA SER A 55 -6.49 -5.00 14.54
C SER A 55 -5.28 -4.12 14.26
N PHE A 56 -4.23 -4.25 15.05
CA PHE A 56 -3.00 -3.44 14.91
C PHE A 56 -1.79 -4.36 14.79
N ASN A 57 -1.85 -5.33 13.88
CA ASN A 57 -0.77 -6.29 13.69
C ASN A 57 0.38 -5.69 12.89
N ALA A 58 1.55 -6.26 13.11
CA ALA A 58 2.64 -6.16 12.17
C ALA A 58 2.92 -7.56 11.62
N GLU A 59 3.09 -7.66 10.32
CA GLU A 59 3.35 -8.90 9.60
C GLU A 59 4.76 -8.86 9.01
N SER A 60 5.46 -9.99 9.11
CA SER A 60 6.77 -10.21 8.51
C SER A 60 6.72 -11.46 7.65
N PHE A 61 7.06 -11.36 6.36
CA PHE A 61 6.96 -12.46 5.40
C PHE A 61 8.01 -12.36 4.29
N ASP A 62 8.27 -13.49 3.63
CA ASP A 62 9.19 -13.59 2.50
C ASP A 62 8.42 -13.74 1.19
N PHE A 63 8.98 -13.21 0.10
CA PHE A 63 8.49 -13.42 -1.26
C PHE A 63 9.65 -13.48 -2.26
N GLU A 64 9.40 -14.03 -3.44
CA GLU A 64 10.36 -14.02 -4.54
C GLU A 64 9.87 -13.11 -5.67
N ALA A 65 10.76 -12.29 -6.21
CA ALA A 65 10.45 -11.42 -7.33
C ALA A 65 11.64 -11.23 -8.26
N VAL A 66 11.33 -10.88 -9.51
CA VAL A 66 12.32 -10.52 -10.53
C VAL A 66 12.27 -9.01 -10.73
N ARG A 67 13.40 -8.33 -10.62
CA ARG A 67 13.48 -6.89 -10.88
C ARG A 67 13.41 -6.54 -12.38
N PRO A 68 12.84 -5.38 -12.77
CA PRO A 68 12.04 -4.52 -11.91
C PRO A 68 10.67 -5.14 -11.61
N PHE A 69 10.11 -4.87 -10.44
CA PHE A 69 8.75 -5.27 -10.07
C PHE A 69 7.99 -4.14 -9.39
N VAL A 70 6.66 -4.19 -9.46
CA VAL A 70 5.77 -3.27 -8.77
C VAL A 70 5.28 -3.90 -7.48
N ILE A 71 5.41 -3.15 -6.39
CA ILE A 71 4.71 -3.43 -5.15
C ILE A 71 3.40 -2.63 -5.20
N GLY A 72 2.28 -3.30 -4.97
CA GLY A 72 0.99 -2.68 -4.67
C GLY A 72 0.54 -3.09 -3.28
N ILE A 73 0.10 -2.13 -2.47
CA ILE A 73 -0.47 -2.36 -1.15
C ILE A 73 -1.86 -1.72 -1.09
N VAL A 74 -2.86 -2.51 -0.73
CA VAL A 74 -4.18 -2.01 -0.33
C VAL A 74 -4.15 -1.82 1.17
N ALA A 75 -4.41 -0.61 1.67
CA ALA A 75 -4.51 -0.30 3.09
C ALA A 75 -5.96 0.08 3.43
N LYS A 76 -6.50 -0.51 4.50
CA LYS A 76 -7.89 -0.32 4.93
C LYS A 76 -7.97 -0.16 6.44
N ASP A 77 -8.78 0.80 6.86
CA ASP A 77 -9.27 0.88 8.22
C ASP A 77 -10.57 0.08 8.40
N PHE A 78 -10.81 -0.39 9.63
CA PHE A 78 -12.08 -1.04 9.96
C PHE A 78 -13.21 -0.01 9.93
N LYS A 79 -14.30 -0.33 9.24
CA LYS A 79 -15.54 0.45 9.29
C LYS A 79 -16.73 -0.49 9.36
N GLU A 80 -17.76 -0.10 10.11
CA GLU A 80 -19.00 -0.88 10.17
C GLU A 80 -19.82 -0.77 8.88
N ASN A 81 -19.72 0.36 8.18
CA ASN A 81 -20.29 0.59 6.85
C ASN A 81 -19.59 1.78 6.14
N ASP A 82 -20.06 2.15 4.95
CA ASP A 82 -19.45 3.17 4.11
C ASP A 82 -19.48 4.61 4.66
N SER A 83 -20.12 4.86 5.82
CA SER A 83 -19.95 6.15 6.50
C SER A 83 -18.51 6.36 7.01
N GLY A 84 -17.67 5.32 7.02
CA GLY A 84 -16.31 5.37 7.57
C GLY A 84 -16.30 5.43 9.09
N LEU A 85 -17.42 5.08 9.74
CA LEU A 85 -17.51 5.06 11.20
C LEU A 85 -17.34 3.65 11.74
N GLU A 86 -16.71 3.60 12.90
CA GLU A 86 -16.69 2.45 13.79
C GLU A 86 -17.70 2.68 14.92
N TYR A 87 -18.17 1.60 15.55
CA TYR A 87 -18.93 1.67 16.81
C TYR A 87 -20.22 2.51 16.76
N ILE A 88 -20.90 2.52 15.63
CA ILE A 88 -22.07 3.33 15.32
C ILE A 88 -23.14 3.19 16.42
N GLY A 89 -23.63 4.34 16.89
CA GLY A 89 -24.67 4.43 17.91
C GLY A 89 -24.18 4.14 19.34
N THR A 90 -22.89 3.90 19.55
CA THR A 90 -22.30 3.71 20.88
C THR A 90 -21.56 4.95 21.36
N ARG A 91 -21.07 4.95 22.62
CA ARG A 91 -20.20 6.02 23.14
C ARG A 91 -18.78 6.01 22.58
N ARG A 92 -18.43 5.02 21.75
CA ARG A 92 -17.12 4.84 21.14
C ARG A 92 -17.13 5.18 19.65
N GLN A 93 -18.25 5.70 19.13
CA GLN A 93 -18.37 6.10 17.73
C GLN A 93 -17.21 7.04 17.36
N GLN A 94 -16.46 6.66 16.34
CA GLN A 94 -15.27 7.36 15.89
C GLN A 94 -15.06 7.13 14.40
N MET A 95 -14.30 8.03 13.78
CA MET A 95 -13.77 7.85 12.44
C MET A 95 -12.46 7.05 12.48
N GLY A 96 -12.11 6.45 11.35
CA GLY A 96 -10.84 5.77 11.15
C GLY A 96 -10.38 5.84 9.69
N ASP A 97 -9.09 5.61 9.49
CA ASP A 97 -8.39 5.85 8.25
C ASP A 97 -7.33 4.78 7.93
N GLY A 98 -7.28 4.38 6.66
CA GLY A 98 -6.39 3.34 6.18
C GLY A 98 -5.00 3.88 5.86
N GLY A 99 -3.98 3.36 6.53
CA GLY A 99 -2.59 3.59 6.11
C GLY A 99 -1.61 2.65 6.78
N LEU A 100 -0.32 2.85 6.48
CA LEU A 100 0.69 1.84 6.79
C LEU A 100 2.10 2.39 6.93
N ILE A 101 2.99 1.55 7.45
CA ILE A 101 4.43 1.63 7.26
C ILE A 101 4.92 0.27 6.72
N ALA A 102 5.87 0.30 5.79
CA ALA A 102 6.41 -0.91 5.18
C ALA A 102 7.92 -0.78 4.94
N GLN A 103 8.64 -1.89 5.03
CA GLN A 103 10.02 -2.00 4.58
C GLN A 103 10.25 -3.33 3.88
N ILE A 104 10.96 -3.30 2.76
CA ILE A 104 11.37 -4.48 2.00
C ILE A 104 12.89 -4.57 2.08
N LYS A 105 13.39 -5.76 2.36
CA LYS A 105 14.83 -6.06 2.48
C LYS A 105 15.23 -7.18 1.54
N ASP A 106 16.49 -7.16 1.12
CA ASP A 106 17.10 -8.28 0.40
C ASP A 106 17.37 -9.48 1.32
N ALA A 107 17.82 -10.60 0.75
CA ALA A 107 18.18 -11.81 1.51
C ALA A 107 19.32 -11.62 2.53
N ALA A 108 20.10 -10.53 2.43
CA ALA A 108 21.13 -10.17 3.39
C ALA A 108 20.60 -9.24 4.50
N GLY A 109 19.33 -8.83 4.43
CA GLY A 109 18.69 -7.95 5.39
C GLY A 109 18.91 -6.45 5.12
N ASN A 110 19.48 -6.07 3.97
CA ASN A 110 19.65 -4.66 3.62
C ASN A 110 18.34 -4.09 3.10
N PRO A 111 17.98 -2.83 3.45
CA PRO A 111 16.79 -2.18 2.93
C PRO A 111 16.89 -2.02 1.40
N VAL A 112 15.86 -2.46 0.70
CA VAL A 112 15.69 -2.32 -0.76
C VAL A 112 14.76 -1.16 -1.08
N VAL A 113 13.64 -1.09 -0.39
CA VAL A 113 12.69 0.02 -0.47
C VAL A 113 11.93 0.12 0.86
N VAL A 114 11.63 1.33 1.27
CA VAL A 114 10.84 1.63 2.46
C VAL A 114 9.66 2.52 2.06
N SER A 115 8.58 2.49 2.84
CA SER A 115 7.47 3.43 2.67
C SER A 115 7.98 4.86 2.85
N SER A 116 7.73 5.71 1.86
CA SER A 116 8.22 7.08 1.81
C SER A 116 7.25 7.96 1.04
N ALA A 117 7.57 9.26 0.91
CA ALA A 117 6.80 10.17 0.07
C ALA A 117 6.96 9.91 -1.44
N ASP A 118 7.81 8.96 -1.86
CA ASP A 118 8.00 8.58 -3.26
C ASP A 118 6.99 7.51 -3.73
N TRP A 119 6.19 6.98 -2.80
CA TRP A 119 5.10 6.08 -3.12
C TRP A 119 3.95 6.87 -3.72
N GLN A 120 3.29 6.29 -4.71
CA GLN A 120 2.06 6.84 -5.27
C GLN A 120 0.88 6.23 -4.53
N CYS A 121 0.04 7.05 -3.90
CA CYS A 121 -1.09 6.57 -3.09
C CYS A 121 -2.42 7.20 -3.54
N LEU A 122 -3.36 6.38 -4.01
CA LEU A 122 -4.71 6.79 -4.38
C LEU A 122 -5.71 6.38 -3.30
N THR A 123 -6.45 7.35 -2.75
CA THR A 123 -7.61 7.06 -1.91
C THR A 123 -8.79 6.69 -2.78
N ILE A 124 -9.31 5.48 -2.62
CA ILE A 124 -10.49 4.98 -3.35
C ILE A 124 -11.74 4.94 -2.49
N HIS A 125 -11.63 5.23 -1.19
CA HIS A 125 -12.77 5.43 -0.30
C HIS A 125 -12.45 6.55 0.70
N THR A 126 -13.17 7.66 0.57
CA THR A 126 -13.12 8.81 1.47
C THR A 126 -14.43 8.92 2.22
N ALA A 127 -14.42 8.75 3.52
CA ALA A 127 -15.63 8.84 4.34
C ALA A 127 -15.31 9.20 5.79
N PRO A 128 -16.25 9.87 6.48
CA PRO A 128 -17.38 10.63 5.93
C PRO A 128 -16.88 11.85 5.12
N VAL A 129 -17.68 12.41 4.21
CA VAL A 129 -17.34 13.67 3.52
C VAL A 129 -17.29 14.86 4.49
N ASN A 130 -17.96 14.74 5.65
CA ASN A 130 -17.91 15.72 6.71
C ASN A 130 -17.72 15.04 8.07
N LYS A 131 -16.65 15.41 8.78
CA LYS A 131 -16.28 14.88 10.10
C LYS A 131 -17.35 15.04 11.17
N SER A 132 -18.32 15.95 10.99
CA SER A 132 -19.47 16.06 11.90
C SER A 132 -20.35 14.80 11.95
N CYS A 133 -20.25 13.90 10.95
CA CYS A 133 -20.92 12.60 10.96
C CYS A 133 -20.58 11.79 12.22
N GLU A 134 -19.35 11.88 12.73
CA GLU A 134 -18.92 11.18 13.95
C GLU A 134 -19.78 11.54 15.17
N SER A 135 -20.36 12.75 15.19
CA SER A 135 -21.21 13.21 16.29
C SER A 135 -22.70 12.97 16.06
N GLU A 136 -23.11 12.39 14.93
CA GLU A 136 -24.51 12.11 14.66
C GLU A 136 -25.02 10.97 15.54
N SER A 137 -26.23 11.14 16.09
CA SER A 137 -26.86 10.14 16.96
C SER A 137 -27.39 8.92 16.20
N ASN A 138 -27.64 9.08 14.90
CA ASN A 138 -28.13 8.02 14.01
C ASN A 138 -27.53 8.23 12.61
N PRO A 139 -26.21 8.03 12.47
CA PRO A 139 -25.53 8.25 11.20
C PRO A 139 -26.05 7.25 10.17
N VAL A 140 -26.27 7.71 8.94
CA VAL A 140 -26.69 6.87 7.82
C VAL A 140 -25.69 7.07 6.69
N ALA A 141 -25.01 5.99 6.30
CA ALA A 141 -24.05 6.03 5.20
C ALA A 141 -24.70 6.56 3.92
N GLY A 142 -24.07 7.54 3.28
CA GLY A 142 -24.58 8.17 2.06
C GLY A 142 -25.50 9.36 2.29
N GLU A 143 -25.86 9.68 3.54
CA GLU A 143 -26.76 10.80 3.87
C GLU A 143 -26.04 11.93 4.63
N GLY A 144 -26.36 13.18 4.30
CA GLY A 144 -25.93 14.34 5.07
C GLY A 144 -24.41 14.42 5.27
N ALA A 145 -23.97 14.52 6.52
CA ALA A 145 -22.54 14.54 6.84
C ALA A 145 -21.86 13.19 6.59
N CYS A 146 -22.62 12.10 6.64
CA CYS A 146 -22.17 10.71 6.52
C CYS A 146 -22.15 10.20 5.08
N ALA A 147 -22.27 11.08 4.08
CA ALA A 147 -21.99 10.72 2.70
C ALA A 147 -20.51 10.34 2.53
N PHE A 148 -20.18 9.66 1.44
CA PHE A 148 -18.83 9.18 1.14
C PHE A 148 -18.54 9.27 -0.35
N GLU A 149 -17.26 9.25 -0.69
CA GLU A 149 -16.77 9.10 -2.06
C GLU A 149 -16.08 7.75 -2.17
N ALA A 150 -16.48 6.95 -3.16
CA ALA A 150 -15.90 5.64 -3.39
C ALA A 150 -15.69 5.38 -4.89
N MET A 151 -14.66 4.62 -5.22
CA MET A 151 -14.42 4.07 -6.55
C MET A 151 -13.85 2.65 -6.44
N ASP A 152 -14.00 1.87 -7.51
CA ASP A 152 -13.38 0.55 -7.60
C ASP A 152 -11.85 0.67 -7.75
N GLU A 153 -11.12 -0.38 -7.35
CA GLU A 153 -9.69 -0.50 -7.64
C GLU A 153 -9.45 -0.44 -9.16
N PRO A 154 -8.62 0.48 -9.69
CA PRO A 154 -8.35 0.53 -11.12
C PRO A 154 -7.69 -0.76 -11.61
N GLU A 155 -8.21 -1.37 -12.67
CA GLU A 155 -7.69 -2.66 -13.14
C GLU A 155 -6.18 -2.61 -13.44
N GLY A 156 -5.42 -3.52 -12.82
CA GLY A 156 -3.98 -3.64 -13.01
C GLY A 156 -3.14 -2.51 -12.41
N TRP A 157 -3.68 -1.70 -11.50
CA TRP A 157 -3.01 -0.56 -10.88
C TRP A 157 -1.64 -0.89 -10.27
N ASP A 158 -1.46 -2.12 -9.82
CA ASP A 158 -0.28 -2.70 -9.17
C ASP A 158 0.62 -3.50 -10.13
N THR A 159 0.50 -3.26 -11.45
CA THR A 159 1.33 -3.88 -12.48
C THR A 159 2.23 -2.86 -13.19
N ALA A 160 3.36 -3.31 -13.75
CA ALA A 160 4.34 -2.45 -14.40
C ALA A 160 3.79 -1.63 -15.59
N GLY A 161 2.72 -2.12 -16.25
CA GLY A 161 2.11 -1.45 -17.40
C GLY A 161 1.15 -0.31 -17.07
N PHE A 162 0.74 -0.16 -15.80
CA PHE A 162 -0.25 0.84 -15.41
C PHE A 162 0.36 2.24 -15.31
N ASN A 163 -0.26 3.21 -15.99
CA ASN A 163 0.12 4.61 -15.87
C ASN A 163 -0.51 5.23 -14.62
N ALA A 164 0.27 5.34 -13.55
CA ALA A 164 -0.12 6.05 -12.33
C ALA A 164 0.39 7.51 -12.29
N SER A 165 0.75 8.13 -13.41
CA SER A 165 1.29 9.51 -13.42
C SER A 165 0.40 10.54 -12.72
N ASP A 166 -0.91 10.28 -12.71
CA ASP A 166 -1.91 11.19 -12.16
C ASP A 166 -2.23 10.88 -10.68
N TRP A 167 -1.66 9.82 -10.12
CA TRP A 167 -1.80 9.50 -8.70
C TRP A 167 -0.95 10.47 -7.86
N PRO A 168 -1.50 10.99 -6.75
CA PRO A 168 -0.72 11.80 -5.86
C PRO A 168 0.36 10.95 -5.17
N GLN A 169 1.41 11.64 -4.73
CA GLN A 169 2.41 11.04 -3.86
C GLN A 169 1.83 10.84 -2.45
N ALA A 170 2.39 9.89 -1.72
CA ALA A 170 1.97 9.55 -0.37
C ALA A 170 2.16 10.70 0.60
N ASN A 171 1.20 10.87 1.52
CA ASN A 171 1.35 11.81 2.62
C ASN A 171 2.07 11.11 3.78
N LYS A 172 3.09 11.77 4.32
CA LYS A 172 3.81 11.28 5.50
C LYS A 172 3.21 11.86 6.76
N PHE A 173 3.01 11.01 7.75
CA PHE A 173 2.59 11.42 9.08
C PHE A 173 3.63 11.00 10.13
N SER A 174 3.70 11.77 11.20
CA SER A 174 4.59 11.45 12.33
C SER A 174 3.98 10.37 13.20
N GLU A 175 4.81 9.58 13.88
CA GLU A 175 4.37 8.64 14.93
C GLU A 175 3.49 9.32 15.99
N ARG A 176 3.73 10.60 16.30
CA ARG A 176 2.89 11.35 17.24
C ARG A 176 1.48 11.61 16.72
N ALA A 177 1.34 11.83 15.41
CA ALA A 177 0.06 12.10 14.77
C ALA A 177 -0.76 10.82 14.63
N VAL A 178 -0.13 9.75 14.13
CA VAL A 178 -0.76 8.43 13.96
C VAL A 178 -0.97 7.74 15.31
N SER A 179 -0.01 7.86 16.21
CA SER A 179 0.03 7.12 17.48
C SER A 179 -0.12 5.61 17.27
N PRO A 180 0.75 4.97 16.47
CA PRO A 180 0.61 3.56 16.09
C PRO A 180 0.55 2.66 17.32
N LYS A 181 -0.16 1.53 17.20
CA LYS A 181 -0.47 0.62 18.30
C LYS A 181 0.16 -0.75 18.08
N ASP A 182 0.28 -1.47 19.20
CA ASP A 182 0.58 -2.90 19.26
C ASP A 182 1.76 -3.39 18.41
N GLY A 183 1.50 -3.93 17.22
CA GLY A 183 2.50 -4.58 16.37
C GLY A 183 3.64 -3.66 15.94
N TYR A 184 3.42 -2.35 15.89
CA TYR A 184 4.39 -1.36 15.39
C TYR A 184 5.76 -1.46 16.08
N ASP A 185 5.78 -1.49 17.42
CA ASP A 185 7.02 -1.49 18.22
C ASP A 185 7.77 -2.84 18.19
N ARG A 186 7.19 -3.87 17.56
CA ARG A 186 7.82 -5.20 17.41
C ARG A 186 8.78 -5.25 16.24
N ILE A 187 8.64 -4.32 15.29
CA ILE A 187 9.48 -4.23 14.10
C ILE A 187 10.56 -3.18 14.34
N ASN A 188 11.80 -3.53 14.01
CA ASN A 188 12.88 -2.56 13.94
C ASN A 188 12.85 -1.88 12.56
N TRP A 189 12.09 -0.79 12.49
CA TRP A 189 11.94 0.00 11.27
C TRP A 189 13.26 0.63 10.84
N ASP A 190 13.53 0.63 9.54
CA ASP A 190 14.57 1.47 8.96
C ASP A 190 14.28 2.94 9.30
N LYS A 191 15.33 3.69 9.61
CA LYS A 191 15.23 5.11 9.98
C LYS A 191 14.59 5.99 8.91
N ASP A 192 14.61 5.55 7.64
CA ASP A 192 14.05 6.26 6.50
C ASP A 192 12.63 5.78 6.16
N ALA A 193 12.14 4.71 6.80
CA ALA A 193 10.75 4.27 6.67
C ALA A 193 9.79 5.30 7.31
N ALA A 194 8.69 5.57 6.63
CA ALA A 194 7.70 6.53 7.04
C ALA A 194 6.30 5.92 7.08
N LEU A 195 5.50 6.39 8.03
CA LEU A 195 4.06 6.19 8.06
C LEU A 195 3.42 6.95 6.87
N ILE A 196 2.82 6.23 5.93
CA ILE A 196 2.23 6.74 4.68
C ILE A 196 0.72 6.51 4.57
N TRP A 197 0.01 7.55 4.15
CA TRP A 197 -1.46 7.62 4.07
C TRP A 197 -1.94 8.34 2.81
N GLY A 198 -3.25 8.31 2.62
CA GLY A 198 -3.98 9.29 1.80
C GLY A 198 -3.88 10.73 2.36
N PRO A 199 -4.63 11.69 1.81
CA PRO A 199 -4.49 13.11 2.17
C PRO A 199 -5.00 13.47 3.58
N ASP A 200 -5.80 12.62 4.23
CA ASP A 200 -6.42 12.92 5.52
C ASP A 200 -6.38 11.69 6.46
N LEU A 201 -5.85 11.89 7.67
CA LEU A 201 -5.69 10.89 8.75
C LEU A 201 -6.99 10.51 9.47
N GLU A 202 -8.15 10.90 8.97
CA GLU A 202 -9.43 10.50 9.59
C GLU A 202 -10.45 10.09 8.52
N GLN A 203 -10.30 10.56 7.27
CA GLN A 203 -11.27 10.28 6.19
C GLN A 203 -10.76 9.30 5.13
N SER A 204 -9.44 9.09 5.01
CA SER A 204 -8.85 8.26 3.95
C SER A 204 -8.97 6.78 4.30
N ASN A 205 -10.16 6.21 4.28
CA ASN A 205 -10.42 4.87 4.81
C ASN A 205 -9.84 3.72 3.94
N THR A 206 -9.82 3.84 2.61
CA THR A 206 -9.16 2.85 1.74
C THR A 206 -8.19 3.52 0.78
N VAL A 207 -6.92 3.11 0.87
CA VAL A 207 -5.80 3.70 0.13
C VAL A 207 -5.04 2.62 -0.63
N LEU A 208 -4.77 2.86 -1.91
CA LEU A 208 -3.94 2.02 -2.77
C LEU A 208 -2.58 2.68 -2.91
N CYS A 209 -1.52 2.06 -2.42
CA CYS A 209 -0.17 2.58 -2.49
C CYS A 209 0.70 1.70 -3.39
N ARG A 210 1.46 2.29 -4.32
CA ARG A 210 2.37 1.56 -5.20
C ARG A 210 3.75 2.20 -5.33
N ILE A 211 4.74 1.36 -5.63
CA ILE A 211 6.09 1.77 -6.01
C ILE A 211 6.72 0.73 -6.94
N THR A 212 7.63 1.18 -7.81
CA THR A 212 8.47 0.28 -8.63
C THR A 212 9.82 0.08 -7.94
N VAL A 213 10.25 -1.17 -7.88
CA VAL A 213 11.55 -1.57 -7.35
C VAL A 213 12.43 -2.01 -8.53
N GLU A 214 13.54 -1.30 -8.71
CA GLU A 214 14.50 -1.48 -9.82
C GLU A 214 15.55 -2.55 -9.56
#